data_AF-A0A932K3K2-F1
#
_entry.id   AF-A0A932K3K2-F1
#
_cell.length_a   1.000
_cell.length_b   1.000
_cell.length_c   1.000
_cell.angle_alpha   90.00
_cell.angle_beta   90.00
_cell.angle_gamma   90.00
#
_symmetry.space_group_name_H-M   'P 1'
#
loop_
_entity.id
_entity.type
_entity.pdbx_description
1 polymer ?
#
loop_
_entity_poly.entity_id
_entity_poly.type
_entity_poly.pdbx_seq_one_letter_code
_entity_poly.pdbx_strand_id
1 'polypeptide(L)'
;MHRYDFLLETYETERIKTLSVWSQVSDSDLHFRPQPRARTPLEHMVHQCVSEDTWFKNMLGIALAQPALPAVETRLAFLRHYGEASGQRLEHLKGMPEHWFEETTRFFDVERARTWVLTRRIAHSAHHRGQLTTYLRWLGYELYSTYGPTADTGGLFQNGAPVLYRYSSVEALLAAEGRGGERPPLPGPGDKSPTERPHIPSA
;
A
#
# COMPACT_ATOMS: atom_id res chain seq x y z
N MET A 1 -13.51 21.76 7.14
CA MET A 1 -13.51 20.44 6.48
C MET A 1 -13.96 20.66 5.05
N HIS A 2 -13.03 20.55 4.11
CA HIS A 2 -13.28 20.66 2.67
C HIS A 2 -14.00 19.40 2.19
N ARG A 3 -14.83 19.50 1.14
CA ARG A 3 -15.68 18.39 0.66
C ARG A 3 -14.91 17.09 0.38
N TYR A 4 -13.65 17.22 -0.02
CA TYR A 4 -12.80 16.11 -0.44
C TYR A 4 -11.74 15.69 0.59
N ASP A 5 -11.79 16.20 1.83
CA ASP A 5 -10.86 15.82 2.89
C ASP A 5 -10.82 14.30 3.09
N PHE A 6 -11.97 13.62 3.05
CA PHE A 6 -12.04 12.17 3.17
C PHE A 6 -11.20 11.43 2.12
N LEU A 7 -11.09 11.97 0.90
CA LEU A 7 -10.33 11.37 -0.19
C LEU A 7 -8.81 11.55 0.04
N LEU A 8 -8.43 12.69 0.61
CA LEU A 8 -7.04 13.00 0.98
C LEU A 8 -6.59 12.14 2.18
N GLU A 9 -7.42 12.06 3.22
CA GLU A 9 -7.19 11.17 4.38
C GLU A 9 -7.13 9.71 3.95
N THR A 10 -7.98 9.30 3.00
CA THR A 10 -7.91 7.95 2.42
C THR A 10 -6.57 7.75 1.70
N TYR A 11 -6.16 8.67 0.81
CA TYR A 11 -4.86 8.55 0.13
C TYR A 11 -3.70 8.50 1.13
N GLU A 12 -3.70 9.36 2.14
CA GLU A 12 -2.69 9.40 3.20
C GLU A 12 -2.58 8.06 3.95
N THR A 13 -3.69 7.51 4.41
CA THR A 13 -3.67 6.23 5.14
C THR A 13 -3.36 5.04 4.23
N GLU A 14 -3.67 5.11 2.94
CA GLU A 14 -3.36 4.05 1.97
C GLU A 14 -1.88 4.02 1.57
N ARG A 15 -1.18 5.16 1.64
CA ARG A 15 0.28 5.25 1.46
C ARG A 15 1.01 4.44 2.52
N ILE A 16 0.74 4.68 3.81
CA ILE A 16 1.42 3.96 4.90
C ILE A 16 1.09 2.46 4.89
N LYS A 17 -0.14 2.06 4.55
CA LYS A 17 -0.50 0.63 4.38
C LYS A 17 0.35 -0.03 3.31
N THR A 18 0.56 0.64 2.18
CA THR A 18 1.41 0.14 1.08
C THR A 18 2.86 -0.01 1.53
N LEU A 19 3.44 1.03 2.14
CA LEU A 19 4.80 0.99 2.66
C LEU A 19 4.97 -0.06 3.77
N SER A 20 3.96 -0.25 4.62
CA SER A 20 3.96 -1.26 5.70
C SER A 20 3.99 -2.69 5.15
N VAL A 21 3.36 -2.96 4.00
CA VAL A 21 3.48 -4.27 3.34
C VAL A 21 4.85 -4.42 2.68
N TRP A 22 5.35 -3.39 2.00
CA TRP A 22 6.68 -3.42 1.38
C TRP A 22 7.79 -3.62 2.40
N SER A 23 7.64 -3.04 3.59
CA SER A 23 8.64 -3.18 4.65
C SER A 23 8.80 -4.61 5.15
N GLN A 24 7.79 -5.47 4.97
CA GLN A 24 7.81 -6.88 5.39
C GLN A 24 8.52 -7.81 4.38
N VAL A 25 8.72 -7.36 3.15
CA VAL A 25 9.48 -8.12 2.13
C VAL A 25 10.97 -8.11 2.52
N SER A 26 11.70 -9.21 2.34
CA SER A 26 13.17 -9.19 2.44
C SER A 26 13.79 -8.83 1.09
N ASP A 27 14.97 -8.18 1.07
CA ASP A 27 15.70 -7.95 -0.18
C ASP A 27 16.02 -9.28 -0.91
N SER A 28 16.21 -10.38 -0.16
CA SER A 28 16.40 -11.72 -0.74
C SER A 28 15.20 -12.23 -1.55
N ASP A 29 14.00 -11.71 -1.27
CA ASP A 29 12.76 -12.21 -1.84
C ASP A 29 12.23 -11.31 -2.95
N LEU A 30 12.93 -10.21 -3.28
CA LEU A 30 12.51 -9.25 -4.31
C LEU A 30 12.29 -9.88 -5.68
N HIS A 31 12.99 -10.98 -5.96
CA HIS A 31 12.88 -11.74 -7.22
C HIS A 31 12.03 -13.00 -7.10
N PHE A 32 11.40 -13.27 -5.96
CA PHE A 32 10.48 -14.39 -5.81
C PHE A 32 9.34 -14.28 -6.81
N ARG A 33 9.14 -15.33 -7.62
CA ARG A 33 8.07 -15.41 -8.61
C ARG A 33 7.25 -16.69 -8.38
N PRO A 34 6.05 -16.59 -7.76
CA PRO A 34 5.27 -17.79 -7.43
C PRO A 34 4.67 -18.49 -8.65
N GLN A 35 4.49 -17.76 -9.76
CA GLN A 35 3.96 -18.29 -11.01
C GLN A 35 4.50 -17.46 -12.19
N PRO A 36 4.84 -18.07 -13.35
CA PRO A 36 5.45 -17.36 -14.48
C PRO A 36 4.77 -16.07 -14.97
N ARG A 37 3.45 -15.93 -14.81
CA ARG A 37 2.62 -14.77 -15.21
C ARG A 37 2.38 -13.79 -14.07
N ALA A 38 2.79 -14.12 -12.86
CA ALA A 38 2.67 -13.27 -11.69
C ALA A 38 3.88 -12.33 -11.63
N ARG A 39 3.71 -11.10 -11.11
CA ARG A 39 4.83 -10.17 -10.85
C ARG A 39 5.68 -10.65 -9.68
N THR A 40 6.96 -10.28 -9.60
CA THR A 40 7.76 -10.41 -8.36
C THR A 40 7.48 -9.26 -7.39
N PRO A 41 7.93 -9.32 -6.12
CA PRO A 41 7.83 -8.18 -5.22
C PRO A 41 8.47 -6.90 -5.76
N LEU A 42 9.67 -7.00 -6.35
CA LEU A 42 10.31 -5.87 -7.02
C LEU A 42 9.43 -5.29 -8.14
N GLU A 43 8.90 -6.13 -9.02
CA GLU A 43 8.03 -5.68 -10.11
C GLU A 43 6.73 -5.03 -9.62
N HIS A 44 6.21 -5.44 -8.46
CA HIS A 44 5.10 -4.75 -7.81
C HIS A 44 5.48 -3.36 -7.31
N MET A 45 6.67 -3.19 -6.71
CA MET A 45 7.16 -1.88 -6.25
C MET A 45 7.40 -0.94 -7.45
N VAL A 46 8.07 -1.43 -8.49
CA VAL A 46 8.29 -0.72 -9.76
C VAL A 46 6.96 -0.30 -10.37
N HIS A 47 6.02 -1.24 -10.52
CA HIS A 47 4.70 -0.96 -11.11
C HIS A 47 3.93 0.08 -10.31
N GLN A 48 3.96 0.01 -8.98
CA GLN A 48 3.28 0.99 -8.14
C GLN A 48 3.87 2.39 -8.33
N CYS A 49 5.19 2.55 -8.30
CA CYS A 49 5.82 3.85 -8.48
C CYS A 49 5.59 4.42 -9.89
N VAL A 50 5.82 3.62 -10.94
CA VAL A 50 5.68 4.06 -12.34
C VAL A 50 4.22 4.37 -12.69
N SER A 51 3.29 3.49 -12.32
CA SER A 51 1.88 3.69 -12.66
C SER A 51 1.28 4.86 -11.91
N GLU A 52 1.64 5.07 -10.63
CA GLU A 52 1.15 6.20 -9.88
C GLU A 52 1.72 7.52 -10.40
N ASP A 53 3.02 7.56 -10.72
CA ASP A 53 3.62 8.74 -11.36
C ASP A 53 2.94 9.10 -12.68
N THR A 54 2.75 8.09 -13.55
CA THR A 54 2.08 8.25 -14.84
C THR A 54 0.66 8.82 -14.68
N TRP A 55 -0.12 8.32 -13.71
CA TRP A 55 -1.49 8.79 -13.49
C TRP A 55 -1.52 10.20 -12.93
N PHE A 56 -0.68 10.50 -11.92
CA PHE A 56 -0.61 11.84 -11.35
C PHE A 56 -0.18 12.86 -12.41
N LYS A 57 0.85 12.56 -13.19
CA LYS A 57 1.32 13.46 -14.25
C LYS A 57 0.30 13.66 -15.36
N ASN A 58 -0.19 12.56 -15.95
CA ASN A 58 -0.94 12.65 -17.22
C ASN A 58 -2.45 12.81 -17.03
N MET A 59 -3.01 12.35 -15.90
CA MET A 59 -4.45 12.39 -15.65
C MET A 59 -4.80 13.45 -14.61
N LEU A 60 -3.94 13.67 -13.61
CA LEU A 60 -4.21 14.67 -12.56
C LEU A 60 -3.44 15.98 -12.78
N GLY A 61 -2.50 16.04 -13.72
CA GLY A 61 -1.71 17.25 -13.96
C GLY A 61 -0.75 17.61 -12.81
N ILE A 62 -0.42 16.65 -11.95
CA ILE A 62 0.53 16.79 -10.84
C ILE A 62 1.80 16.03 -11.22
N ALA A 63 2.83 16.76 -11.64
CA ALA A 63 4.13 16.20 -12.00
C ALA A 63 5.15 16.53 -10.90
N LEU A 64 5.92 15.52 -10.48
CA LEU A 64 7.07 15.73 -9.60
C LEU A 64 8.34 15.92 -10.43
N ALA A 65 9.36 16.57 -9.84
CA ALA A 65 10.65 16.73 -10.49
C ALA A 65 11.51 15.46 -10.44
N GLN A 66 11.33 14.63 -9.41
CA GLN A 66 12.06 13.38 -9.25
C GLN A 66 11.63 12.31 -10.27
N PRO A 67 12.53 11.39 -10.66
CA PRO A 67 12.17 10.26 -11.51
C PRO A 67 11.13 9.36 -10.83
N ALA A 68 10.43 8.55 -11.63
CA ALA A 68 9.40 7.63 -11.11
C ALA A 68 9.97 6.43 -10.32
N LEU A 69 11.28 6.18 -10.39
CA LEU A 69 11.93 5.05 -9.72
C LEU A 69 13.14 5.52 -8.90
N PRO A 70 13.49 4.83 -7.81
CA PRO A 70 14.75 5.06 -7.12
C PRO A 70 15.95 4.73 -8.02
N ALA A 71 17.10 5.36 -7.77
CA ALA A 71 18.33 5.09 -8.52
C ALA A 71 18.89 3.68 -8.28
N VAL A 72 18.56 3.08 -7.14
CA VAL A 72 18.94 1.70 -6.78
C VAL A 72 17.69 0.97 -6.34
N GLU A 73 17.48 -0.23 -6.86
CA GLU A 73 16.27 -1.03 -6.64
C GLU A 73 16.35 -1.94 -5.41
N THR A 74 16.78 -1.39 -4.26
CA THR A 74 16.63 -2.08 -2.96
C THR A 74 15.29 -1.76 -2.34
N ARG A 75 14.80 -2.65 -1.47
CA ARG A 75 13.56 -2.42 -0.72
C ARG A 75 13.57 -1.09 0.03
N LEU A 76 14.66 -0.78 0.75
CA LEU A 76 14.77 0.46 1.50
C LEU A 76 14.75 1.70 0.60
N ALA A 77 15.37 1.63 -0.58
CA ALA A 77 15.35 2.70 -1.55
C ALA A 77 13.93 2.92 -2.11
N PHE A 78 13.18 1.85 -2.39
CA PHE A 78 11.76 1.96 -2.76
C PHE A 78 10.90 2.57 -1.65
N LEU A 79 11.10 2.16 -0.39
CA LEU A 79 10.35 2.73 0.74
C LEU A 79 10.56 4.24 0.83
N ARG A 80 11.83 4.70 0.81
CA ARG A 80 12.18 6.13 0.87
C ARG A 80 11.60 6.89 -0.32
N HIS A 81 11.86 6.39 -1.52
CA HIS A 81 11.46 7.06 -2.75
C HIS A 81 9.94 7.16 -2.88
N TYR A 82 9.21 6.06 -2.66
CA TYR A 82 7.74 6.08 -2.73
C TYR A 82 7.15 6.92 -1.59
N GLY A 83 7.68 6.83 -0.37
CA GLY A 83 7.23 7.63 0.77
C GLY A 83 7.33 9.13 0.50
N GLU A 84 8.46 9.58 -0.04
CA GLU A 84 8.69 10.96 -0.44
C GLU A 84 7.78 11.39 -1.61
N ALA A 85 7.78 10.63 -2.72
CA ALA A 85 7.00 10.97 -3.91
C ALA A 85 5.49 11.08 -3.59
N SER A 86 4.95 10.09 -2.89
CA SER A 86 3.54 10.08 -2.51
C SER A 86 3.21 11.16 -1.46
N GLY A 87 4.19 11.57 -0.65
CA GLY A 87 4.05 12.69 0.28
C GLY A 87 3.93 14.03 -0.44
N GLN A 88 4.82 14.29 -1.40
CA GLN A 88 4.75 15.49 -2.24
C GLN A 88 3.42 15.55 -3.01
N ARG A 89 2.96 14.42 -3.57
CA ARG A 89 1.64 14.34 -4.22
C ARG A 89 0.49 14.67 -3.27
N LEU A 90 0.53 14.16 -2.03
CA LEU A 90 -0.47 14.49 -1.01
C LEU A 90 -0.49 16.00 -0.71
N GLU A 91 0.67 16.63 -0.54
CA GLU A 91 0.74 18.08 -0.29
C GLU A 91 0.24 18.90 -1.48
N HIS A 92 0.54 18.49 -2.72
CA HIS A 92 -0.06 19.10 -3.91
C HIS A 92 -1.58 18.98 -3.91
N LEU A 93 -2.13 17.79 -3.59
CA LEU A 93 -3.57 17.56 -3.52
C LEU A 93 -4.24 18.43 -2.44
N LYS A 94 -3.62 18.58 -1.26
CA LYS A 94 -4.10 19.47 -0.19
C LYS A 94 -4.16 20.94 -0.62
N GLY A 95 -3.32 21.35 -1.56
CA GLY A 95 -3.30 22.70 -2.12
C GLY A 95 -4.29 22.93 -3.28
N MET A 96 -4.99 21.91 -3.78
CA MET A 96 -5.93 22.06 -4.88
C MET A 96 -7.29 22.61 -4.40
N PRO A 97 -7.93 23.52 -5.16
CA PRO A 97 -9.27 24.03 -4.81
C PRO A 97 -10.38 22.99 -5.10
N GLU A 98 -11.55 23.08 -4.44
CA GLU A 98 -12.67 22.13 -4.61
C GLU A 98 -13.02 21.84 -6.08
N HIS A 99 -13.13 22.88 -6.90
CA HIS A 99 -13.52 22.72 -8.31
C HIS A 99 -12.52 21.87 -9.12
N TRP A 100 -11.23 21.87 -8.75
CA TRP A 100 -10.23 21.04 -9.41
C TRP A 100 -10.54 19.54 -9.27
N PHE A 101 -11.11 19.12 -8.14
CA PHE A 101 -11.48 17.73 -7.91
C PHE A 101 -12.70 17.29 -8.75
N GLU A 102 -13.56 18.25 -9.12
CA GLU A 102 -14.81 18.06 -9.86
C GLU A 102 -14.62 18.12 -11.37
N GLU A 103 -13.60 18.83 -11.83
CA GLU A 103 -13.20 18.90 -13.24
C GLU A 103 -12.94 17.51 -13.83
N THR A 104 -13.25 17.38 -15.12
CA THR A 104 -13.01 16.18 -15.89
C THR A 104 -11.58 16.11 -16.40
N THR A 105 -11.07 14.90 -16.49
CA THR A 105 -9.80 14.57 -17.12
C THR A 105 -9.95 13.30 -17.92
N ARG A 106 -9.05 13.11 -18.89
CA ARG A 106 -8.99 11.92 -19.71
C ARG A 106 -8.39 10.76 -18.91
N PHE A 107 -9.22 9.76 -18.63
CA PHE A 107 -8.82 8.49 -18.07
C PHE A 107 -8.81 7.43 -19.18
N PHE A 108 -7.63 7.21 -19.78
CA PHE A 108 -7.47 6.39 -20.99
C PHE A 108 -8.40 6.87 -22.12
N ASP A 109 -9.47 6.15 -22.41
CA ASP A 109 -10.39 6.45 -23.52
C ASP A 109 -11.71 7.07 -23.05
N VAL A 110 -11.83 7.41 -21.76
CA VAL A 110 -13.04 7.99 -21.19
C VAL A 110 -12.75 9.27 -20.39
N GLU A 111 -13.69 10.20 -20.40
CA GLU A 111 -13.65 11.39 -19.53
C GLU A 111 -14.23 11.06 -18.15
N ARG A 112 -13.54 11.44 -17.08
CA ARG A 112 -13.96 11.21 -15.69
C ARG A 112 -13.54 12.37 -14.80
N ALA A 113 -14.30 12.62 -13.73
CA ALA A 113 -13.91 13.59 -12.71
C ALA A 113 -12.57 13.18 -12.04
N ARG A 114 -11.74 14.14 -11.65
CA ARG A 114 -10.45 13.86 -10.98
C ARG A 114 -10.63 13.08 -9.67
N THR A 115 -11.70 13.33 -8.91
CA THR A 115 -12.09 12.52 -7.74
C THR A 115 -12.25 11.03 -8.07
N TRP A 116 -12.90 10.72 -9.19
CA TRP A 116 -13.09 9.34 -9.64
C TRP A 116 -11.74 8.70 -9.99
N VAL A 117 -10.87 9.44 -10.69
CA VAL A 117 -9.52 8.97 -11.04
C VAL A 117 -8.67 8.71 -9.79
N LEU A 118 -8.70 9.61 -8.81
CA LEU A 118 -8.02 9.43 -7.52
C LEU A 118 -8.55 8.21 -6.76
N THR A 119 -9.86 8.02 -6.72
CA THR A 119 -10.47 6.83 -6.09
C THR A 119 -9.99 5.54 -6.76
N ARG A 120 -9.92 5.51 -8.10
CA ARG A 120 -9.37 4.37 -8.84
C ARG A 120 -7.88 4.17 -8.58
N ARG A 121 -7.12 5.25 -8.43
CA ARG A 121 -5.69 5.20 -8.14
C ARG A 121 -5.44 4.54 -6.79
N ILE A 122 -6.22 4.92 -5.78
CA ILE A 122 -6.20 4.30 -4.44
C ILE A 122 -6.56 2.81 -4.53
N ALA A 123 -7.66 2.47 -5.21
CA ALA A 123 -8.10 1.09 -5.36
C ALA A 123 -7.06 0.21 -6.09
N HIS A 124 -6.39 0.74 -7.11
CA HIS A 124 -5.34 0.04 -7.84
C HIS A 124 -4.10 -0.23 -6.96
N SER A 125 -3.73 0.72 -6.09
CA SER A 125 -2.68 0.53 -5.09
C SER A 125 -3.06 -0.57 -4.08
N ALA A 126 -4.29 -0.54 -3.56
CA ALA A 126 -4.80 -1.56 -2.65
C ALA A 126 -4.84 -2.95 -3.30
N HIS A 127 -5.22 -3.04 -4.58
CA HIS A 127 -5.23 -4.27 -5.36
C HIS A 127 -3.84 -4.94 -5.42
N HIS A 128 -2.80 -4.18 -5.79
CA HIS A 128 -1.45 -4.71 -5.87
C HIS A 128 -0.82 -4.97 -4.50
N ARG A 129 -1.17 -4.18 -3.48
CA ARG A 129 -0.79 -4.46 -2.09
C ARG A 129 -1.34 -5.81 -1.62
N GLY A 130 -2.61 -6.12 -1.94
CA GLY A 130 -3.23 -7.40 -1.59
C GLY A 130 -2.55 -8.62 -2.25
N GLN A 131 -2.03 -8.44 -3.47
CA GLN A 131 -1.22 -9.48 -4.12
C GLN A 131 0.07 -9.75 -3.32
N LEU A 132 0.78 -8.69 -2.91
CA LEU A 132 2.00 -8.81 -2.10
C LEU A 132 1.75 -9.46 -0.73
N THR A 133 0.62 -9.17 -0.06
CA THR A 133 0.31 -9.83 1.22
C THR A 133 0.12 -11.34 1.06
N THR A 134 -0.33 -11.80 -0.11
CA THR A 134 -0.41 -13.24 -0.42
C THR A 134 0.98 -13.85 -0.55
N TYR A 135 1.95 -13.13 -1.13
CA TYR A 135 3.31 -13.62 -1.27
C TYR A 135 4.02 -13.74 0.08
N LEU A 136 3.83 -12.75 0.95
CA LEU A 136 4.33 -12.79 2.32
C LEU A 136 3.82 -14.05 3.04
N ARG A 137 2.54 -14.41 2.87
CA ARG A 137 2.00 -15.68 3.40
C ARG A 137 2.66 -16.91 2.80
N TRP A 138 2.84 -16.96 1.49
CA TRP A 138 3.52 -18.10 0.83
C TRP A 138 4.98 -18.27 1.24
N LEU A 139 5.66 -17.17 1.56
CA LEU A 139 7.03 -17.17 2.07
C LEU A 139 7.10 -17.42 3.58
N GLY A 140 5.97 -17.62 4.26
CA GLY A 140 5.91 -17.93 5.69
C GLY A 140 6.11 -16.72 6.61
N TYR A 141 5.98 -15.49 6.10
CA TYR A 141 6.02 -14.30 6.94
C TYR A 141 4.71 -14.12 7.73
N GLU A 142 4.86 -13.65 8.97
CA GLU A 142 3.77 -13.08 9.74
C GLU A 142 3.28 -11.78 9.08
N LEU A 143 1.97 -11.50 9.20
CA LEU A 143 1.36 -10.28 8.70
C LEU A 143 0.83 -9.41 9.83
N TYR A 144 1.28 -8.16 9.82
CA TYR A 144 0.62 -7.07 10.56
C TYR A 144 -0.71 -6.67 9.90
N SER A 145 -1.54 -5.97 10.66
CA SER A 145 -2.81 -5.44 10.16
C SER A 145 -2.61 -4.46 8.99
N THR A 146 -3.56 -4.47 8.05
CA THR A 146 -3.68 -3.46 6.97
C THR A 146 -4.98 -2.66 7.07
N TYR A 147 -6.09 -3.35 7.35
CA TYR A 147 -7.39 -2.73 7.64
C TYR A 147 -8.01 -3.30 8.92
N GLY A 148 -7.87 -4.61 9.10
CA GLY A 148 -8.34 -5.34 10.26
C GLY A 148 -7.28 -6.32 10.76
N PRO A 149 -7.65 -7.16 11.74
CA PRO A 149 -6.76 -8.19 12.25
C PRO A 149 -6.42 -9.22 11.16
N THR A 150 -5.31 -9.92 11.36
CA THR A 150 -4.85 -11.04 10.54
C THR A 150 -4.79 -12.31 11.38
N ALA A 151 -4.49 -13.46 10.75
CA ALA A 151 -4.22 -14.69 11.48
C ALA A 151 -3.10 -14.54 12.53
N ASP A 152 -2.13 -13.63 12.35
CA ASP A 152 -1.02 -13.46 13.29
C ASP A 152 -1.32 -12.40 14.35
N THR A 153 -2.37 -11.59 14.19
CA THR A 153 -2.81 -10.62 15.20
C THR A 153 -3.94 -11.20 16.08
N GLY A 154 -4.05 -12.52 16.20
CA GLY A 154 -5.08 -13.19 17.01
C GLY A 154 -6.29 -13.71 16.22
N GLY A 155 -6.29 -13.62 14.89
CA GLY A 155 -7.34 -14.18 14.04
C GLY A 155 -8.46 -13.20 13.70
N LEU A 156 -9.72 -13.63 13.90
CA LEU A 156 -10.88 -12.86 13.45
C LEU A 156 -11.25 -11.73 14.43
N PHE A 157 -11.72 -10.60 13.89
CA PHE A 157 -12.22 -9.47 14.69
C PHE A 157 -13.36 -9.87 15.63
N GLN A 158 -14.29 -10.73 15.17
CA GLN A 158 -15.41 -11.23 16.00
C GLN A 158 -14.96 -12.04 17.24
N ASN A 159 -13.70 -12.49 17.25
CA ASN A 159 -13.10 -13.20 18.38
C ASN A 159 -12.28 -12.26 19.28
N GLY A 160 -12.32 -10.95 19.05
CA GLY A 160 -11.58 -9.96 19.84
C GLY A 160 -10.13 -9.76 19.39
N ALA A 161 -9.75 -10.23 18.19
CA ALA A 161 -8.40 -10.06 17.67
C ALA A 161 -8.06 -8.55 17.49
N PRO A 162 -6.93 -8.06 18.04
CA PRO A 162 -6.53 -6.67 17.91
C PRO A 162 -6.08 -6.30 16.49
N VAL A 163 -6.23 -5.01 16.16
CA VAL A 163 -5.61 -4.39 14.99
C VAL A 163 -4.21 -3.92 15.38
N LEU A 164 -3.18 -4.57 14.84
CA LEU A 164 -1.78 -4.29 15.17
C LEU A 164 -1.03 -3.86 13.90
N TYR A 165 -0.84 -2.55 13.76
CA TYR A 165 -0.02 -1.99 12.68
C TYR A 165 1.45 -2.05 13.04
N ARG A 166 2.30 -2.32 12.05
CA ARG A 166 3.76 -2.37 12.24
C ARG A 166 4.36 -1.01 12.59
N TYR A 167 3.80 0.06 12.02
CA TYR A 167 4.28 1.43 12.17
C TYR A 167 3.09 2.40 12.31
N SER A 168 3.29 3.49 13.05
CA SER A 168 2.27 4.51 13.31
C SER A 168 2.20 5.60 12.24
N SER A 169 3.31 5.90 11.56
CA SER A 169 3.39 6.91 10.51
C SER A 169 4.41 6.52 9.42
N VAL A 170 4.41 7.22 8.28
CA VAL A 170 5.42 7.03 7.23
C VAL A 170 6.80 7.42 7.74
N GLU A 171 6.90 8.47 8.53
CA GLU A 171 8.15 8.96 9.13
C GLU A 171 8.72 7.93 10.11
N ALA A 172 7.88 7.38 10.99
CA ALA A 172 8.28 6.31 11.91
C ALA A 172 8.77 5.07 11.15
N LEU A 173 8.05 4.66 10.10
CA LEU A 173 8.43 3.55 9.23
C LEU A 173 9.81 3.78 8.60
N LEU A 174 10.03 4.93 7.95
CA LEU A 174 11.29 5.23 7.27
C LEU A 174 12.47 5.34 8.24
N ALA A 175 12.24 5.92 9.42
CA ALA A 175 13.26 6.02 10.45
C ALA A 175 13.66 4.63 10.98
N ALA A 176 12.69 3.77 11.28
CA ALA A 176 12.92 2.40 11.76
C ALA A 176 13.60 1.53 10.71
N GLU A 177 13.06 1.49 9.47
CA GLU A 177 13.61 0.71 8.36
C GLU A 177 15.02 1.16 7.96
N GLY A 178 15.35 2.45 8.16
CA GLY A 178 16.71 2.96 8.01
C GLY A 178 17.73 2.38 9.00
N ARG A 179 17.28 1.75 10.09
CA ARG A 179 18.11 1.10 11.12
C ARG A 179 17.92 -0.42 11.18
N GLY A 180 17.31 -1.03 10.16
CA GLY A 180 17.05 -2.47 10.08
C GLY A 180 15.59 -2.89 10.33
N GLY A 181 14.71 -1.92 10.58
CA GLY A 181 13.28 -2.14 10.77
C GLY A 181 12.92 -2.54 12.21
N GLU A 182 11.65 -2.38 12.55
CA GLU A 182 11.07 -2.87 13.80
C GLU A 182 10.16 -4.04 13.51
N ARG A 183 10.08 -4.99 14.45
CA ARG A 183 9.16 -6.13 14.37
C ARG A 183 8.45 -6.28 15.72
N PRO A 184 7.46 -5.40 16.01
CA PRO A 184 6.67 -5.54 17.23
C PRO A 184 6.10 -6.96 17.34
N PRO A 185 6.18 -7.61 18.50
CA PRO A 185 5.73 -8.99 18.65
C PRO A 185 4.25 -9.10 18.30
N LEU A 186 3.93 -10.13 17.53
CA LEU A 186 2.56 -10.49 17.19
C LEU A 186 2.10 -11.64 18.10
N PRO A 187 0.84 -11.65 18.55
CA PRO A 187 0.32 -12.72 19.41
C PRO A 187 0.23 -14.08 18.71
N GLY A 188 0.38 -14.12 17.38
CA GLY A 188 0.25 -15.32 16.58
C GLY A 188 -1.21 -15.70 16.34
N PRO A 189 -1.45 -16.95 15.89
CA PRO A 189 -2.80 -17.48 15.77
C PRO A 189 -3.43 -17.60 17.16
N GLY A 190 -4.56 -16.94 17.38
CA GLY A 190 -5.34 -17.10 18.61
C GLY A 190 -5.94 -18.50 18.74
N ASP A 191 -6.60 -18.79 19.87
CA ASP A 191 -7.14 -20.12 20.19
C ASP A 191 -8.30 -20.57 19.26
N LYS A 192 -8.87 -19.65 18.49
CA LYS A 192 -10.00 -19.91 17.59
C LYS A 192 -9.55 -19.89 16.14
N SER A 193 -10.29 -20.62 15.30
CA SER A 193 -10.04 -20.64 13.86
C SER A 193 -9.97 -19.23 13.26
N PRO A 194 -8.99 -18.94 12.38
CA PRO A 194 -8.85 -17.64 11.72
C PRO A 194 -9.80 -17.49 10.50
N THR A 195 -10.82 -18.35 10.36
CA THR A 195 -11.81 -18.29 9.29
C THR A 195 -13.24 -18.38 9.85
N GLU A 196 -14.18 -17.68 9.21
CA GLU A 196 -15.61 -17.76 9.49
C GLU A 196 -16.20 -19.15 9.20
N ARG A 197 -15.42 -20.06 8.58
CA ARG A 197 -15.83 -21.42 8.23
C ARG A 197 -14.84 -22.45 8.80
N PRO A 198 -14.83 -22.69 10.12
CA PRO A 198 -13.87 -23.58 10.79
C PRO A 198 -14.03 -25.06 10.42
N HIS A 199 -15.19 -25.45 9.87
CA HIS A 199 -15.55 -26.85 9.61
C HIS A 199 -15.75 -27.13 8.11
N ILE A 200 -14.88 -26.59 7.24
CA ILE A 200 -14.90 -27.00 5.83
C ILE A 200 -14.40 -28.46 5.79
N PRO A 201 -15.22 -29.45 5.37
CA PRO A 201 -14.77 -30.81 5.18
C PRO A 201 -13.63 -30.81 4.15
N SER A 202 -12.60 -31.62 4.38
CA SER A 202 -11.50 -31.79 3.43
C SER A 202 -12.07 -32.08 2.03
N ALA A 203 -11.64 -31.30 1.05
CA ALA A 203 -11.86 -31.57 -0.37
C ALA A 203 -11.06 -32.79 -0.82
#